data_AF-A0A7C1ILX2-F1
#
_entry.id   AF-A0A7C1ILX2-F1
#
_cell.length_a   1.000
_cell.length_b   1.000
_cell.length_c   1.000
_cell.angle_alpha   90.00
_cell.angle_beta   90.00
_cell.angle_gamma   90.00
#
_symmetry.space_group_name_H-M   'P 1'
#
loop_
_entity.id
_entity.type
_entity.pdbx_description
1 polymer ?
#
loop_
_entity_poly.entity_id
_entity_poly.type
_entity_poly.pdbx_seq_one_letter_code
_entity_poly.pdbx_strand_id
1 'polypeptide(L)'
;MTVQRANLDGGSYTVHTVVTVGGLIYMNEAATISVNGTSGWNVFNNFTYGSVPNQGTYPIPSGQQMQLDFTLERPVGTVLYAWRLVVDGCNTGNIISNGAPSSALEPGCDVKIYIPPTAVGAAITETTTVYWAPGQASDEVFPAGLTLRALGVDASGEYTKVVFVCGYYWVPTDMIGPNYDAVWNGRPLPTDVVE
;
A
#
# COMPACT_ATOMS: atom_id res chain seq x y z
N MET A 1 20.11 18.22 -10.86
CA MET A 1 19.37 18.47 -9.60
C MET A 1 20.28 18.21 -8.42
N THR A 2 19.88 18.61 -7.21
CA THR A 2 20.64 18.39 -5.98
C THR A 2 19.85 17.49 -5.04
N VAL A 3 20.47 16.42 -4.55
CA VAL A 3 19.88 15.46 -3.61
C VAL A 3 20.57 15.60 -2.27
N GLN A 4 19.79 15.75 -1.20
CA GLN A 4 20.27 15.77 0.18
C GLN A 4 19.95 14.44 0.87
N ARG A 5 20.95 13.85 1.52
CA ARG A 5 20.83 12.63 2.32
C ARG A 5 21.13 12.95 3.78
N ALA A 6 20.28 12.48 4.68
CA ALA A 6 20.41 12.70 6.12
C ALA A 6 19.96 11.43 6.87
N ASN A 7 20.35 11.34 8.15
CA ASN A 7 19.96 10.27 9.08
C ASN A 7 20.42 8.86 8.68
N LEU A 8 21.50 8.74 7.91
CA LEU A 8 22.15 7.45 7.66
C LEU A 8 23.03 7.05 8.86
N ASP A 9 23.05 5.75 9.18
CA ASP A 9 23.77 5.17 10.32
C ASP A 9 25.23 4.75 10.03
N GLY A 10 25.75 5.10 8.84
CA GLY A 10 27.06 4.65 8.37
C GLY A 10 27.06 3.29 7.67
N GLY A 11 25.93 2.57 7.67
CA GLY A 11 25.74 1.32 6.95
C GLY A 11 25.64 1.50 5.43
N SER A 12 25.70 0.39 4.70
CA SER A 12 25.53 0.38 3.24
C SER A 12 24.05 0.37 2.88
N TYR A 13 23.62 1.36 2.12
CA TYR A 13 22.27 1.46 1.54
C TYR A 13 22.35 1.46 0.02
N THR A 14 21.30 0.99 -0.61
CA THR A 14 21.12 1.10 -2.06
C THR A 14 20.13 2.22 -2.35
N VAL A 15 20.54 3.21 -3.13
CA VAL A 15 19.62 4.13 -3.79
C VAL A 15 19.24 3.50 -5.12
N HIS A 16 17.97 3.19 -5.27
CA HIS A 16 17.40 2.75 -6.54
C HIS A 16 16.64 3.92 -7.17
N THR A 17 16.91 4.18 -8.44
CA THR A 17 16.30 5.28 -9.18
C THR A 17 15.67 4.79 -10.47
N VAL A 18 14.39 5.13 -10.64
CA VAL A 18 13.62 4.81 -11.85
C VAL A 18 13.15 6.11 -12.49
N VAL A 19 13.39 6.27 -13.80
CA VAL A 19 12.88 7.41 -14.57
C VAL A 19 11.88 6.92 -15.61
N THR A 20 10.65 7.42 -15.55
CA THR A 20 9.55 7.04 -16.44
C THR A 20 9.02 8.24 -17.22
N VAL A 21 8.81 8.08 -18.53
CA VAL A 21 8.20 9.09 -19.42
C VAL A 21 7.27 8.37 -20.40
N GLY A 22 6.02 8.82 -20.49
CA GLY A 22 5.04 8.24 -21.42
C GLY A 22 4.82 6.73 -21.26
N GLY A 23 4.99 6.19 -20.04
CA GLY A 23 4.88 4.76 -19.76
C GLY A 23 6.09 3.92 -20.15
N LEU A 24 7.20 4.53 -20.58
CA LEU A 24 8.48 3.85 -20.84
C LEU A 24 9.50 4.18 -19.75
N ILE A 25 10.38 3.22 -19.45
CA ILE A 25 11.44 3.38 -18.44
C ILE A 25 12.75 3.74 -19.13
N TYR A 26 13.28 4.92 -18.82
CA TYR A 26 14.53 5.43 -19.38
C TYR A 26 15.73 5.20 -18.47
N MET A 27 15.51 4.95 -17.18
CA MET A 27 16.58 4.69 -16.22
C MET A 27 16.08 3.71 -15.16
N ASN A 28 16.93 2.75 -14.79
CA ASN A 28 16.70 1.78 -13.72
C ASN A 28 18.04 1.50 -13.00
N GLU A 29 18.50 2.46 -12.22
CA GLU A 29 19.86 2.47 -11.66
C GLU A 29 19.89 2.11 -10.17
N ALA A 30 20.92 1.37 -9.78
CA ALA A 30 21.32 1.17 -8.39
C ALA A 30 22.64 1.94 -8.09
N ALA A 31 22.69 2.66 -6.97
CA ALA A 31 23.91 3.25 -6.44
C ALA A 31 24.06 2.94 -4.94
N THR A 32 25.30 2.72 -4.47
CA THR A 32 25.56 2.47 -3.04
C THR A 32 25.92 3.75 -2.31
N ILE A 33 25.34 3.98 -1.14
CA ILE A 33 25.63 5.13 -0.27
C ILE A 33 25.79 4.68 1.18
N SER A 34 26.59 5.42 1.96
CA SER A 34 26.75 5.17 3.40
C SER A 34 26.91 6.42 4.26
N VAL A 35 26.97 7.61 3.64
CA VAL A 35 27.24 8.87 4.34
C VAL A 35 26.18 9.92 4.03
N ASN A 36 25.87 10.73 5.04
CA ASN A 36 25.04 11.92 4.88
C ASN A 36 25.73 12.95 3.98
N GLY A 37 24.94 13.79 3.33
CA GLY A 37 25.46 14.91 2.55
C GLY A 37 24.69 15.17 1.26
N THR A 38 25.18 16.18 0.55
CA THR A 38 24.56 16.71 -0.65
C THR A 38 25.35 16.27 -1.88
N SER A 39 24.66 15.84 -2.94
CA SER A 39 25.29 15.49 -4.22
C SER A 39 24.47 15.99 -5.40
N GLY A 40 25.16 16.29 -6.50
CA GLY A 40 24.50 16.45 -7.79
C GLY A 40 23.95 15.11 -8.27
N TRP A 41 22.77 15.13 -8.87
CA TRP A 41 22.17 13.98 -9.55
C TRP A 41 21.72 14.38 -10.95
N ASN A 42 21.88 13.47 -11.90
CA ASN A 42 21.54 13.63 -13.31
C ASN A 42 20.78 12.40 -13.81
N VAL A 43 20.03 12.56 -14.90
CA VAL A 43 19.41 11.44 -15.60
C VAL A 43 20.48 10.72 -16.42
N PHE A 44 20.62 9.41 -16.22
CA PHE A 44 21.56 8.56 -16.95
C PHE A 44 20.82 7.51 -17.77
N ASN A 45 21.37 7.11 -18.91
CA ASN A 45 20.93 5.92 -19.64
C ASN A 45 21.54 4.67 -19.00
N ASN A 46 21.13 4.35 -17.76
CA ASN A 46 21.71 3.27 -16.97
C ASN A 46 20.64 2.32 -16.42
N PHE A 47 20.92 1.01 -16.49
CA PHE A 47 20.02 -0.09 -16.11
C PHE A 47 20.71 -1.10 -15.18
N THR A 48 21.46 -0.60 -14.20
CA THR A 48 22.25 -1.44 -13.27
C THR A 48 21.42 -2.14 -12.19
N TYR A 49 20.17 -1.72 -11.94
CA TYR A 49 19.28 -2.40 -10.99
C TYR A 49 18.61 -3.65 -11.60
N GLY A 50 18.68 -3.82 -12.93
CA GLY A 50 18.14 -4.97 -13.64
C GLY A 50 17.43 -4.59 -14.94
N SER A 51 17.09 -5.60 -15.74
CA SER A 51 16.31 -5.43 -16.97
C SER A 51 14.88 -4.96 -16.67
N VAL A 52 14.31 -4.18 -17.58
CA VAL A 52 12.92 -3.69 -17.49
C VAL A 52 12.09 -4.13 -18.72
N PRO A 53 10.77 -4.34 -18.57
CA PRO A 53 9.93 -4.88 -19.65
C PRO A 53 9.62 -3.86 -20.77
N ASN A 54 9.75 -2.57 -20.48
CA ASN A 54 9.32 -1.45 -21.33
C ASN A 54 10.40 -0.35 -21.38
N GLN A 55 11.63 -0.74 -21.72
CA GLN A 55 12.77 0.17 -21.84
C GLN A 55 12.52 1.22 -22.93
N GLY A 56 12.74 2.50 -22.59
CA GLY A 56 12.70 3.62 -23.52
C GLY A 56 14.00 3.79 -24.30
N THR A 57 13.92 4.47 -25.45
CA THR A 57 15.08 4.77 -26.31
C THR A 57 15.50 6.22 -26.15
N TYR A 58 16.77 6.47 -25.86
CA TYR A 58 17.30 7.83 -25.80
C TYR A 58 17.38 8.48 -27.19
N PRO A 59 17.16 9.80 -27.30
CA PRO A 59 16.89 10.76 -26.21
C PRO A 59 15.46 10.69 -25.67
N ILE A 60 15.28 11.08 -24.41
CA ILE A 60 13.94 11.22 -23.79
C ILE A 60 13.12 12.25 -24.59
N PRO A 61 11.86 11.95 -24.97
CA PRO A 61 11.00 12.90 -25.66
C PRO A 61 10.83 14.22 -24.90
N SER A 62 11.03 15.34 -25.59
CA SER A 62 10.86 16.68 -25.03
C SER A 62 9.39 17.00 -24.74
N GLY A 63 9.13 17.81 -23.72
CA GLY A 63 7.79 18.30 -23.38
C GLY A 63 6.84 17.24 -22.81
N GLN A 64 7.34 16.04 -22.50
CA GLN A 64 6.57 15.01 -21.81
C GLN A 64 6.90 15.00 -20.32
N GLN A 65 5.86 14.89 -19.50
CA GLN A 65 6.00 14.76 -18.06
C GLN A 65 6.92 13.58 -17.72
N MET A 66 7.89 13.85 -16.85
CA MET A 66 8.88 12.88 -16.41
C MET A 66 8.71 12.63 -14.92
N GLN A 67 8.59 11.36 -14.56
CA GLN A 67 8.53 10.88 -13.18
C GLN A 67 9.88 10.27 -12.81
N LEU A 68 10.43 10.70 -11.67
CA LEU A 68 11.65 10.18 -11.08
C LEU A 68 11.28 9.60 -9.71
N ASP A 69 11.42 8.29 -9.57
CA ASP A 69 11.23 7.58 -8.32
C ASP A 69 12.59 7.25 -7.71
N PHE A 70 12.79 7.60 -6.45
CA PHE A 70 13.97 7.31 -5.66
C PHE A 70 13.55 6.42 -4.49
N THR A 71 14.14 5.25 -4.35
CA THR A 71 13.99 4.39 -3.18
C THR A 71 15.32 4.24 -2.46
N LEU A 72 15.26 4.27 -1.14
CA LEU A 72 16.38 3.91 -0.28
C LEU A 72 16.13 2.51 0.27
N GLU A 73 17.05 1.59 0.05
CA GLU A 73 16.88 0.17 0.33
C GLU A 73 17.97 -0.38 1.24
N ARG A 74 17.57 -1.29 2.13
CA ARG A 74 18.49 -2.10 2.94
C ARG A 74 17.76 -3.32 3.52
N PRO A 75 18.09 -4.56 3.12
CA PRO A 75 18.92 -4.93 1.96
C PRO A 75 18.27 -4.51 0.63
N VAL A 76 18.96 -4.75 -0.50
CA VAL A 76 18.40 -4.54 -1.85
C VAL A 76 17.03 -5.22 -1.96
N GLY A 77 16.05 -4.51 -2.49
CA GLY A 77 14.65 -4.92 -2.60
C GLY A 77 13.79 -4.64 -1.36
N THR A 78 14.38 -4.25 -0.23
CA THR A 78 13.64 -3.83 0.98
C THR A 78 13.67 -2.31 1.10
N VAL A 79 12.57 -1.67 0.70
CA VAL A 79 12.44 -0.21 0.71
C VAL A 79 12.25 0.33 2.13
N LEU A 80 13.17 1.18 2.57
CA LEU A 80 13.08 1.93 3.83
C LEU A 80 12.46 3.31 3.63
N TYR A 81 12.70 3.92 2.48
CA TYR A 81 12.18 5.24 2.14
C TYR A 81 11.92 5.34 0.64
N ALA A 82 10.88 6.09 0.26
CA ALA A 82 10.52 6.34 -1.13
C ALA A 82 10.22 7.82 -1.34
N TRP A 83 10.67 8.35 -2.47
CA TRP A 83 10.48 9.73 -2.85
C TRP A 83 10.22 9.85 -4.35
N ARG A 84 9.29 10.72 -4.74
CA ARG A 84 8.92 10.97 -6.13
C ARG A 84 9.08 12.44 -6.47
N LEU A 85 9.79 12.69 -7.56
CA LEU A 85 9.82 13.98 -8.23
C LEU A 85 9.10 13.85 -9.57
N VAL A 86 8.18 14.76 -9.86
CA VAL A 86 7.56 14.89 -11.18
C VAL A 86 7.92 16.25 -11.76
N VAL A 87 8.41 16.25 -12.99
CA VAL A 87 8.72 17.46 -13.76
C VAL A 87 7.94 17.50 -15.06
N ASP A 88 7.68 18.70 -15.58
CA ASP A 88 6.87 18.93 -16.78
C ASP A 88 7.52 18.50 -18.10
N GLY A 89 8.84 18.32 -18.11
CA GLY A 89 9.61 17.93 -19.29
C GLY A 89 11.08 17.71 -18.96
N CYS A 90 11.76 16.86 -19.74
CA CYS A 90 13.21 16.69 -19.65
C CYS A 90 14.00 17.93 -20.08
N ASN A 91 13.39 18.82 -20.86
CA ASN A 91 13.98 20.03 -21.42
C ASN A 91 13.65 21.32 -20.64
N THR A 92 12.57 21.31 -19.85
CA THR A 92 12.11 22.44 -19.04
C THR A 92 12.47 22.25 -17.58
N GLY A 93 12.25 21.05 -17.04
CA GLY A 93 12.59 20.69 -15.67
C GLY A 93 11.80 21.43 -14.60
N ASN A 94 10.64 22.03 -14.92
CA ASN A 94 9.82 22.67 -13.91
C ASN A 94 9.21 21.59 -13.02
N ILE A 95 9.38 21.75 -11.71
CA ILE A 95 8.87 20.80 -10.71
C ILE A 95 7.34 20.95 -10.64
N ILE A 96 6.63 19.86 -10.95
CA ILE A 96 5.19 19.74 -10.77
C ILE A 96 4.88 19.25 -9.36
N SER A 97 5.62 18.24 -8.89
CA SER A 97 5.48 17.72 -7.52
C SER A 97 6.80 17.13 -7.02
N ASN A 98 7.04 17.24 -5.71
CA ASN A 98 8.27 16.80 -5.06
C ASN A 98 7.95 16.34 -3.63
N GLY A 99 7.90 15.04 -3.39
CA GLY A 99 7.44 14.50 -2.11
C GLY A 99 7.51 12.98 -2.05
N ALA A 100 7.07 12.41 -0.93
CA ALA A 100 6.77 10.99 -0.89
C ALA A 100 5.73 10.68 -2.00
N PRO A 101 5.87 9.57 -2.75
CA PRO A 101 4.86 9.20 -3.72
C PRO A 101 3.52 9.06 -2.99
N SER A 102 2.44 9.62 -3.56
CA SER A 102 1.06 9.50 -3.05
C SER A 102 0.51 8.06 -3.10
N SER A 103 1.41 7.09 -3.34
CA SER A 103 1.20 5.66 -3.40
C SER A 103 2.50 4.95 -2.99
N ALA A 104 3.23 5.45 -1.98
CA ALA A 104 3.94 4.48 -1.15
C ALA A 104 2.87 3.45 -0.80
N LEU A 105 3.10 2.18 -1.16
CA LEU A 105 2.33 1.09 -0.62
C LEU A 105 2.51 1.20 0.90
N GLU A 106 1.69 2.03 1.56
CA GLU A 106 1.24 1.68 2.88
C GLU A 106 0.80 0.23 2.67
N PRO A 107 1.42 -0.72 3.37
CA PRO A 107 0.88 -2.06 3.33
C PRO A 107 -0.60 -1.89 3.65
N GLY A 108 -1.45 -2.67 2.99
CA GLY A 108 -2.88 -2.56 3.22
C GLY A 108 -3.14 -2.60 4.73
N CYS A 109 -4.32 -2.14 5.13
CA CYS A 109 -4.63 -2.13 6.56
C CYS A 109 -4.50 -3.51 7.21
N ASP A 110 -4.39 -4.60 6.44
CA ASP A 110 -3.97 -5.92 6.90
C ASP A 110 -2.67 -5.96 7.72
N VAL A 111 -1.71 -5.03 7.55
CA VAL A 111 -0.55 -4.97 8.48
C VAL A 111 -0.83 -4.16 9.74
N LYS A 112 -1.84 -3.29 9.71
CA LYS A 112 -2.23 -2.40 10.82
C LYS A 112 -3.37 -3.00 11.64
N ILE A 113 -4.01 -4.05 11.14
CA ILE A 113 -5.19 -4.72 11.71
C ILE A 113 -4.82 -6.17 11.95
N TYR A 114 -4.93 -6.60 13.20
CA TYR A 114 -4.77 -8.00 13.54
C TYR A 114 -5.96 -8.82 13.01
N ILE A 115 -5.69 -9.64 11.99
CA ILE A 115 -6.64 -10.64 11.51
C ILE A 115 -6.20 -12.00 12.05
N PRO A 116 -6.89 -12.58 13.05
CA PRO A 116 -6.55 -13.87 13.61
C PRO A 116 -6.66 -14.98 12.54
N PRO A 117 -5.85 -16.04 12.61
CA PRO A 117 -5.95 -17.18 11.71
C PRO A 117 -7.31 -17.91 11.73
N THR A 118 -8.10 -17.70 12.78
CA THR A 118 -9.46 -18.23 12.94
C THR A 118 -10.51 -17.44 12.16
N ALA A 119 -10.16 -16.27 11.60
CA ALA A 119 -11.09 -15.47 10.83
C ALA A 119 -11.57 -16.19 9.56
N VAL A 120 -12.85 -16.07 9.27
CA VAL A 120 -13.50 -16.71 8.11
C VAL A 120 -14.22 -15.70 7.25
N GLY A 121 -14.38 -16.03 5.96
CA GLY A 121 -15.21 -15.24 5.06
C GLY A 121 -16.68 -15.34 5.44
N ALA A 122 -17.32 -14.19 5.54
CA ALA A 122 -18.73 -14.07 5.89
C ALA A 122 -19.43 -13.09 4.94
N ALA A 123 -20.75 -13.16 4.93
CA ALA A 123 -21.60 -12.29 4.14
C ALA A 123 -22.74 -11.75 5.00
N ILE A 124 -23.06 -10.48 4.80
CA ILE A 124 -24.24 -9.85 5.40
C ILE A 124 -25.48 -10.43 4.72
N THR A 125 -26.38 -11.01 5.51
CA THR A 125 -27.59 -11.69 5.00
C THR A 125 -28.70 -10.69 4.69
N GLU A 126 -28.81 -9.65 5.51
CA GLU A 126 -29.80 -8.56 5.37
C GLU A 126 -29.15 -7.21 5.68
N THR A 127 -29.61 -6.15 5.00
CA THR A 127 -29.07 -4.80 5.21
C THR A 127 -29.26 -4.37 6.66
N THR A 128 -28.17 -4.01 7.34
CA THR A 128 -28.17 -3.76 8.78
C THR A 128 -27.28 -2.59 9.18
N THR A 129 -27.63 -1.93 10.28
CA THR A 129 -26.77 -0.95 10.95
C THR A 129 -25.59 -1.67 11.60
N VAL A 130 -24.39 -1.11 11.48
CA VAL A 130 -23.22 -1.63 12.16
C VAL A 130 -22.87 -0.80 13.38
N TYR A 131 -21.96 -1.32 14.20
CA TYR A 131 -21.70 -0.82 15.54
C TYR A 131 -20.20 -0.64 15.75
N TRP A 132 -19.80 0.43 16.45
CA TRP A 132 -18.39 0.66 16.83
C TRP A 132 -17.97 -0.18 18.04
N ALA A 133 -18.94 -0.56 18.87
CA ALA A 133 -18.83 -1.51 19.98
C ALA A 133 -20.21 -2.18 20.17
N PRO A 134 -20.30 -3.34 20.84
CA PRO A 134 -21.59 -3.99 21.11
C PRO A 134 -22.61 -3.01 21.71
N GLY A 135 -23.77 -2.87 21.06
CA GLY A 135 -24.84 -1.94 21.45
C GLY A 135 -24.59 -0.44 21.17
N GLN A 136 -23.41 -0.05 20.67
CA GLN A 136 -23.08 1.33 20.26
C GLN A 136 -23.13 1.48 18.73
N ALA A 137 -24.30 1.84 18.21
CA ALA A 137 -24.54 1.98 16.77
C ALA A 137 -23.60 3.02 16.14
N SER A 138 -23.17 2.74 14.90
CA SER A 138 -22.54 3.71 14.03
C SER A 138 -23.59 4.38 13.12
N ASP A 139 -23.17 5.39 12.37
CA ASP A 139 -23.97 5.98 11.30
C ASP A 139 -23.86 5.19 9.97
N GLU A 140 -23.16 4.05 9.98
CA GLU A 140 -22.91 3.23 8.80
C GLU A 140 -23.93 2.07 8.68
N VAL A 141 -24.23 1.71 7.43
CA VAL A 141 -25.12 0.60 7.09
C VAL A 141 -24.38 -0.33 6.15
N PHE A 142 -24.36 -1.62 6.48
CA PHE A 142 -23.83 -2.64 5.59
C PHE A 142 -24.97 -3.24 4.77
N PRO A 143 -24.88 -3.25 3.43
CA PRO A 143 -25.93 -3.82 2.57
C PRO A 143 -25.90 -5.35 2.59
N ALA A 144 -27.06 -5.96 2.35
CA ALA A 144 -27.16 -7.39 2.08
C ALA A 144 -26.23 -7.81 0.93
N GLY A 145 -25.56 -8.96 1.09
CA GLY A 145 -24.57 -9.49 0.14
C GLY A 145 -23.17 -8.90 0.28
N LEU A 146 -22.94 -7.93 1.17
CA LEU A 146 -21.59 -7.45 1.47
C LEU A 146 -20.73 -8.59 2.02
N THR A 147 -19.55 -8.80 1.43
CA THR A 147 -18.60 -9.83 1.87
C THR A 147 -17.49 -9.22 2.71
N LEU A 148 -17.14 -9.89 3.82
CA LEU A 148 -16.19 -9.42 4.81
C LEU A 148 -15.56 -10.59 5.58
N ARG A 149 -14.74 -10.31 6.60
CA ARG A 149 -14.18 -11.33 7.50
C ARG A 149 -14.81 -11.26 8.88
N ALA A 150 -15.35 -12.37 9.37
CA ALA A 150 -15.79 -12.53 10.76
C ALA A 150 -14.64 -13.05 11.62
N LEU A 151 -14.54 -12.54 12.85
CA LEU A 151 -13.41 -12.78 13.75
C LEU A 151 -13.80 -13.61 14.98
N GLY A 152 -15.03 -13.41 15.47
CA GLY A 152 -15.56 -13.93 16.72
C GLY A 152 -16.80 -13.15 17.13
N VAL A 153 -17.30 -13.43 18.32
CA VAL A 153 -18.50 -12.77 18.88
C VAL A 153 -18.17 -11.99 20.14
N ASP A 154 -19.08 -11.13 20.59
CA ASP A 154 -18.96 -10.47 21.88
C ASP A 154 -19.32 -11.45 23.02
N ALA A 155 -19.17 -11.01 24.27
CA ALA A 155 -19.43 -11.87 25.43
C ALA A 155 -20.90 -12.36 25.51
N SER A 156 -21.86 -11.62 24.94
CA SER A 156 -23.26 -12.04 24.88
C SER A 156 -23.57 -12.98 23.71
N GLY A 157 -22.76 -12.93 22.64
CA GLY A 157 -23.02 -13.61 21.38
C GLY A 157 -23.99 -12.85 20.45
N GLU A 158 -24.54 -11.72 20.90
CA GLU A 158 -25.48 -10.91 20.11
C GLU A 158 -24.81 -10.19 18.94
N TYR A 159 -23.50 -9.92 19.05
CA TYR A 159 -22.75 -9.21 18.03
C TYR A 159 -21.53 -10.01 17.55
N THR A 160 -21.38 -10.10 16.24
CA THR A 160 -20.18 -10.66 15.58
C THR A 160 -19.21 -9.53 15.25
N LYS A 161 -17.95 -9.66 15.67
CA LYS A 161 -16.88 -8.74 15.29
C LYS A 161 -16.43 -9.05 13.88
N VAL A 162 -16.31 -8.01 13.06
CA VAL A 162 -15.90 -8.12 11.66
C VAL A 162 -14.77 -7.15 11.32
N VAL A 163 -13.97 -7.53 10.33
CA VAL A 163 -13.06 -6.62 9.63
C VAL A 163 -13.64 -6.33 8.26
N PHE A 164 -13.84 -5.04 7.98
CA PHE A 164 -14.23 -4.54 6.68
C PHE A 164 -13.33 -3.37 6.31
N VAL A 165 -12.73 -3.44 5.12
CA VAL A 165 -11.72 -2.50 4.63
C VAL A 165 -10.56 -2.33 5.63
N CYS A 166 -10.64 -1.32 6.47
CA CYS A 166 -9.58 -0.89 7.40
C CYS A 166 -10.10 -0.68 8.82
N GLY A 167 -11.28 -1.21 9.15
CA GLY A 167 -11.92 -1.00 10.44
C GLY A 167 -12.42 -2.30 11.07
N TYR A 168 -12.55 -2.24 12.39
CA TYR A 168 -13.36 -3.21 13.13
C TYR A 168 -14.77 -2.66 13.30
N TYR A 169 -15.74 -3.53 13.03
CA TYR A 169 -17.13 -3.25 13.26
C TYR A 169 -17.76 -4.42 14.01
N TRP A 170 -18.92 -4.14 14.58
CA TRP A 170 -19.79 -5.12 15.20
C TRP A 170 -21.10 -5.18 14.41
N VAL A 171 -21.53 -6.39 14.08
CA VAL A 171 -22.77 -6.65 13.34
C VAL A 171 -23.64 -7.56 14.19
N PRO A 172 -24.96 -7.35 14.27
CA PRO A 172 -25.85 -8.33 14.90
C PRO A 172 -25.63 -9.73 14.32
N THR A 173 -25.44 -10.74 15.18
CA THR A 173 -25.04 -12.10 14.78
C THR A 173 -26.09 -12.77 13.88
N ASP A 174 -27.36 -12.38 13.97
CA ASP A 174 -28.46 -12.84 13.10
C ASP A 174 -28.45 -12.23 11.69
N MET A 175 -27.69 -11.14 11.48
CA MET A 175 -27.58 -10.42 10.20
C MET A 175 -26.36 -10.82 9.36
N ILE A 176 -25.62 -11.85 9.80
CA ILE A 176 -24.39 -12.32 9.16
C ILE A 176 -24.38 -13.85 9.08
N GLY A 177 -23.86 -14.37 7.96
CA GLY A 177 -23.75 -15.81 7.72
C GLY A 177 -22.45 -16.20 7.03
N PRO A 178 -22.15 -17.51 6.93
CA PRO A 178 -21.02 -18.01 6.15
C PRO A 178 -21.07 -17.52 4.70
N ASN A 179 -19.92 -17.16 4.13
CA ASN A 179 -19.81 -16.92 2.69
C ASN A 179 -19.53 -18.24 1.95
N TYR A 180 -20.45 -18.62 1.04
CA TYR A 180 -20.39 -19.85 0.25
C TYR A 180 -19.63 -19.71 -1.08
N ASP A 181 -19.06 -18.55 -1.39
CA ASP A 181 -18.17 -18.37 -2.53
C ASP A 181 -17.02 -19.41 -2.49
N ALA A 182 -16.58 -19.84 -3.66
CA ALA A 182 -15.55 -20.88 -3.80
C ALA A 182 -14.23 -20.55 -3.07
N VAL A 183 -13.94 -19.27 -2.86
CA VAL A 183 -12.77 -18.81 -2.10
C VAL A 183 -12.91 -19.10 -0.59
N TRP A 184 -14.13 -19.00 -0.06
CA TRP A 184 -14.42 -19.05 1.38
C TRP A 184 -15.00 -20.38 1.85
N ASN A 185 -15.54 -21.18 0.93
CA ASN A 185 -15.99 -22.56 1.14
C ASN A 185 -17.03 -22.73 2.28
N GLY A 186 -17.83 -21.70 2.57
CA GLY A 186 -18.93 -21.79 3.53
C GLY A 186 -18.50 -22.20 4.94
N ARG A 187 -17.28 -21.84 5.38
CA ARG A 187 -16.80 -22.20 6.71
C ARG A 187 -17.73 -21.59 7.79
N PRO A 188 -18.06 -22.33 8.87
CA PRO A 188 -18.86 -21.81 9.97
C PRO A 188 -18.26 -20.52 10.55
N LEU A 189 -19.11 -19.60 10.99
CA LEU A 189 -18.66 -18.38 11.66
C LEU A 189 -17.93 -18.71 12.97
N PRO A 190 -16.91 -17.92 13.36
CA PRO A 190 -16.18 -18.14 14.60
C PRO A 190 -17.09 -17.75 15.78
N THR A 191 -17.06 -18.55 16.84
CA THR A 191 -17.88 -18.36 18.04
C THR A 191 -17.05 -18.04 19.29
N ASP A 192 -15.73 -17.92 19.12
CA ASP A 192 -14.84 -17.48 20.18
C ASP A 192 -15.17 -16.03 20.56
N VAL A 193 -15.16 -15.75 21.87
CA VAL A 193 -15.39 -14.39 22.38
C VAL A 193 -14.16 -13.52 22.09
N VAL A 194 -14.37 -12.35 21.52
CA VAL A 194 -13.32 -11.37 21.17
C VAL A 194 -13.64 -9.99 21.74
N GLU A 195 -12.60 -9.18 21.96
CA GLU A 195 -12.67 -7.75 22.31
C GLU A 195 -12.42 -6.89 21.08
#